data_AF-A0A317JAF0-F1
#
_entry.id   AF-A0A317JAF0-F1
#
_cell.length_a   1.000
_cell.length_b   1.000
_cell.length_c   1.000
_cell.angle_alpha   90.00
_cell.angle_beta   90.00
_cell.angle_gamma   90.00
#
_symmetry.space_group_name_H-M   'P 1'
#
loop_
_entity.id
_entity.type
_entity.pdbx_description
1 polymer ?
#
loop_
_entity_poly.entity_id
_entity_poly.type
_entity_poly.pdbx_seq_one_letter_code
_entity_poly.pdbx_strand_id
1 'polypeptide(L)'
;MKQALVLFAAVLPLAGQPKLLINAQVDTRSAASGLEREFRGLLGAQPQPAWIGYMVPSIRSYNLGCEYVSPNGRTAPGVVHLEPPAQAVILFRVVSGAVERVRALSPDCELDAGGVPLHWLADVRPAESVALLATFDLSEAVTAIAMHADPAADSTLEGFLAPGRPESQQRRAAFWLAAARGARGLQVVKDILTKDSNQAVRRQAVSGLAASRQPESLDLLMSIAKTDRDSQIRRQAFNAIGRSRDPRAKAFLEDVLTH
;
A
#
# COMPACT_ATOMS: atom_id res chain seq x y z
N MET A 1 -0.62 -64.97 -13.95
CA MET A 1 -1.14 -63.60 -14.17
C MET A 1 -1.35 -62.93 -12.81
N LYS A 2 -0.43 -62.07 -12.36
CA LYS A 2 -0.61 -61.25 -11.16
C LYS A 2 -0.39 -59.79 -11.59
N GLN A 3 -1.48 -59.03 -11.65
CA GLN A 3 -1.45 -57.60 -11.92
C GLN A 3 -0.96 -56.90 -10.66
N ALA A 4 0.24 -56.31 -10.72
CA ALA A 4 0.71 -55.40 -9.69
C ALA A 4 0.15 -54.00 -9.98
N LEU A 5 -0.75 -53.53 -9.11
CA LEU A 5 -1.28 -52.17 -9.14
C LEU A 5 -0.14 -51.21 -8.75
N VAL A 6 0.30 -50.38 -9.69
CA VAL A 6 1.23 -49.28 -9.41
C VAL A 6 0.39 -48.09 -8.95
N LEU A 7 0.48 -47.76 -7.66
CA LEU A 7 -0.08 -46.53 -7.07
C LEU A 7 0.78 -45.34 -7.51
N PHE A 8 0.26 -44.54 -8.44
CA PHE A 8 0.79 -43.21 -8.72
C PHE A 8 0.39 -42.26 -7.58
N ALA A 9 1.33 -41.97 -6.69
CA ALA A 9 1.22 -40.84 -5.79
C ALA A 9 1.38 -39.55 -6.61
N ALA A 10 0.27 -38.87 -6.90
CA ALA A 10 0.30 -37.54 -7.48
C ALA A 10 0.85 -36.56 -6.43
N VAL A 11 2.12 -36.18 -6.57
CA VAL A 11 2.68 -35.04 -5.85
C VAL A 11 2.08 -33.78 -6.47
N LEU A 12 0.99 -33.30 -5.89
CA LEU A 12 0.50 -31.95 -6.17
C LEU A 12 1.62 -30.97 -5.83
N PRO A 13 2.00 -30.05 -6.73
CA PRO A 13 2.91 -28.99 -6.35
C PRO A 13 2.20 -28.21 -5.25
N LEU A 14 2.76 -28.20 -4.04
CA LEU A 14 2.46 -27.13 -3.08
C LEU A 14 2.73 -25.84 -3.85
N ALA A 15 1.67 -25.11 -4.20
CA ALA A 15 1.79 -23.74 -4.66
C ALA A 15 2.70 -23.05 -3.65
N GLY A 16 3.90 -22.71 -4.10
CA GLY A 16 5.07 -22.59 -3.24
C GLY A 16 4.79 -21.66 -2.07
N GLN A 17 5.06 -22.13 -0.85
CA GLN A 17 5.20 -21.22 0.28
C GLN A 17 6.13 -20.09 -0.16
N PRO A 18 5.80 -18.82 0.18
CA PRO A 18 6.68 -17.72 -0.17
C PRO A 18 8.08 -18.07 0.33
N LYS A 19 9.12 -17.99 -0.51
CA LYS A 19 10.54 -18.19 -0.16
C LYS A 19 11.08 -17.12 0.81
N LEU A 20 10.15 -16.50 1.51
CA LEU A 20 10.21 -15.24 2.18
C LEU A 20 10.05 -15.42 3.69
N LEU A 21 9.33 -16.46 4.12
CA LEU A 21 8.97 -16.66 5.51
C LEU A 21 10.08 -17.42 6.25
N ILE A 22 10.58 -16.84 7.34
CA ILE A 22 11.48 -17.50 8.29
C ILE A 22 10.86 -17.51 9.69
N ASN A 23 11.25 -18.48 10.51
CA ASN A 23 10.77 -18.63 11.89
C ASN A 23 9.23 -18.57 12.02
N ALA A 24 8.50 -19.14 11.05
CA ALA A 24 7.05 -19.12 10.98
C ALA A 24 6.46 -20.53 11.01
N GLN A 25 5.42 -20.74 11.84
CA GLN A 25 4.59 -21.94 11.76
C GLN A 25 3.47 -21.67 10.76
N VAL A 26 3.66 -22.07 9.51
CA VAL A 26 2.77 -21.71 8.40
C VAL A 26 1.73 -22.80 8.15
N ASP A 27 0.45 -22.44 8.22
CA ASP A 27 -0.64 -23.23 7.64
C ASP A 27 -1.28 -22.48 6.47
N THR A 28 -1.53 -23.19 5.37
CA THR A 28 -2.12 -22.61 4.17
C THR A 28 -3.58 -23.04 4.01
N ARG A 29 -4.45 -22.08 3.71
CA ARG A 29 -5.89 -22.30 3.45
C ARG A 29 -6.31 -21.60 2.17
N SER A 30 -7.28 -22.17 1.46
CA SER A 30 -7.83 -21.52 0.26
C SER A 30 -8.92 -20.52 0.66
N ALA A 31 -8.82 -19.30 0.13
CA ALA A 31 -9.85 -18.28 0.19
C ALA A 31 -10.76 -18.26 -1.05
N ALA A 32 -10.69 -19.30 -1.91
CA ALA A 32 -11.47 -19.37 -3.15
C ALA A 32 -12.98 -19.24 -2.90
N SER A 33 -13.44 -19.73 -1.75
CA SER A 33 -14.84 -19.69 -1.34
C SER A 33 -15.27 -18.29 -0.84
N GLY A 34 -14.33 -17.39 -0.50
CA GLY A 34 -14.55 -16.00 -0.07
C GLY A 34 -13.58 -15.56 1.04
N LEU A 35 -12.79 -14.51 0.77
CA LEU A 35 -11.74 -14.04 1.69
C LEU A 35 -12.25 -13.64 3.07
N GLU A 36 -13.31 -12.83 3.14
CA GLU A 36 -13.81 -12.27 4.40
C GLU A 36 -14.26 -13.36 5.38
N ARG A 37 -14.89 -14.42 4.87
CA ARG A 37 -15.33 -15.56 5.69
C ARG A 37 -14.13 -16.30 6.28
N GLU A 38 -13.18 -16.67 5.44
CA GLU A 38 -11.98 -17.40 5.89
C GLU A 38 -11.16 -16.55 6.87
N PHE A 39 -11.00 -15.25 6.58
CA PHE A 39 -10.30 -14.30 7.44
C PHE A 39 -10.96 -14.20 8.83
N ARG A 40 -12.29 -14.04 8.88
CA ARG A 40 -13.03 -13.99 10.16
C ARG A 40 -12.89 -15.28 10.97
N GLY A 41 -12.86 -16.44 10.30
CA GLY A 41 -12.62 -17.72 10.96
C GLY A 41 -11.25 -17.81 11.65
N LEU A 42 -10.25 -17.09 11.12
CA LEU A 42 -8.89 -17.07 11.67
C LEU A 42 -8.69 -16.07 12.81
N LEU A 43 -9.55 -15.06 12.96
CA LEU A 43 -9.41 -14.07 14.04
C LEU A 43 -9.42 -14.72 15.43
N GLY A 44 -10.21 -15.77 15.63
CA GLY A 44 -10.30 -16.51 16.90
C GLY A 44 -9.30 -17.67 17.06
N ALA A 45 -8.46 -17.95 16.05
CA ALA A 45 -7.54 -19.09 16.09
C ALA A 45 -6.48 -18.90 17.18
N GLN A 46 -6.05 -20.00 17.82
CA GLN A 46 -5.00 -20.05 18.83
C GLN A 46 -3.83 -20.90 18.35
N PRO A 47 -2.58 -20.64 18.79
CA PRO A 47 -2.19 -19.61 19.76
C PRO A 47 -2.09 -18.19 19.17
N GLN A 48 -2.26 -17.16 20.01
CA GLN A 48 -2.02 -15.75 19.66
C GLN A 48 -0.89 -15.13 20.49
N PRO A 49 -0.15 -14.12 19.98
CA PRO A 49 -0.36 -13.42 18.71
C PRO A 49 -0.10 -14.31 17.49
N ALA A 50 -0.80 -14.03 16.39
CA ALA A 50 -0.64 -14.72 15.11
C ALA A 50 -0.62 -13.73 13.95
N TRP A 51 -0.17 -14.18 12.79
CA TRP A 51 -0.27 -13.45 11.53
C TRP A 51 -1.28 -14.11 10.60
N ILE A 52 -2.05 -13.30 9.88
CA ILE A 52 -2.78 -13.74 8.68
C ILE A 52 -2.13 -13.05 7.49
N GLY A 53 -1.79 -13.80 6.44
CA GLY A 53 -1.07 -13.27 5.29
C GLY A 53 -1.61 -13.77 3.96
N TYR A 54 -1.51 -12.93 2.93
CA TYR A 54 -1.80 -13.32 1.55
C TYR A 54 -1.10 -12.41 0.55
N MET A 55 -1.12 -12.80 -0.73
CA MET A 55 -0.56 -12.03 -1.84
C MET A 55 -1.64 -11.51 -2.78
N VAL A 56 -1.42 -10.32 -3.33
CA VAL A 56 -2.27 -9.69 -4.34
C VAL A 56 -1.41 -9.03 -5.43
N PRO A 57 -1.90 -8.90 -6.68
CA PRO A 57 -1.27 -8.04 -7.66
C PRO A 57 -1.21 -6.58 -7.17
N SER A 58 -0.05 -5.95 -7.32
CA SER A 58 0.18 -4.58 -6.88
C SER A 58 0.48 -3.65 -8.04
N ILE A 59 0.25 -2.35 -7.82
CA ILE A 59 0.81 -1.33 -8.70
C ILE A 59 2.34 -1.39 -8.63
N ARG A 60 3.01 -1.19 -9.77
CA ARG A 60 4.48 -1.08 -9.80
C ARG A 60 4.91 0.16 -9.03
N SER A 61 5.41 -0.03 -7.82
CA SER A 61 5.71 1.06 -6.90
C SER A 61 6.93 0.76 -6.05
N TYR A 62 7.83 1.73 -5.90
CA TYR A 62 8.98 1.64 -4.99
C TYR A 62 8.57 1.92 -3.53
N ASN A 63 7.28 2.15 -3.27
CA ASN A 63 6.72 2.30 -1.93
C ASN A 63 6.47 0.94 -1.26
N LEU A 64 6.51 -0.17 -2.01
CA LEU A 64 6.53 -1.52 -1.47
C LEU A 64 7.98 -1.88 -1.15
N GLY A 65 8.40 -1.57 0.07
CA GLY A 65 9.73 -1.89 0.58
C GLY A 65 9.69 -2.85 1.77
N CYS A 66 10.88 -3.25 2.21
CA CYS A 66 11.07 -4.08 3.39
C CYS A 66 11.26 -3.27 4.67
N GLU A 67 10.83 -2.01 4.65
CA GLU A 67 11.20 -1.02 5.67
C GLU A 67 10.77 -1.54 7.06
N TYR A 68 11.78 -1.97 7.80
CA TYR A 68 11.73 -2.23 9.23
C TYR A 68 11.90 -0.87 9.91
N VAL A 69 11.05 -0.57 10.89
CA VAL A 69 11.28 0.59 11.76
C VAL A 69 12.48 0.24 12.65
N SER A 70 13.69 0.58 12.20
CA SER A 70 14.88 0.62 13.04
C SER A 70 15.28 2.08 13.24
N PRO A 71 15.55 2.52 14.49
CA PRO A 71 16.08 3.86 14.76
C PRO A 71 17.41 4.17 14.05
N ASN A 72 18.13 3.14 13.56
CA ASN A 72 19.53 3.24 13.14
C ASN A 72 19.76 3.08 11.62
N GLY A 73 18.71 3.18 10.80
CA GLY A 73 18.84 3.30 9.34
C GLY A 73 18.15 2.21 8.52
N ARG A 74 18.06 2.47 7.21
CA ARG A 74 17.41 1.62 6.20
C ARG A 74 18.25 0.40 5.87
N THR A 75 18.17 -0.65 6.67
CA THR A 75 18.65 -1.97 6.27
C THR A 75 17.50 -2.71 5.60
N ALA A 76 17.58 -2.90 4.29
CA ALA A 76 16.72 -3.84 3.57
C ALA A 76 17.55 -5.11 3.31
N PRO A 77 17.54 -6.11 4.22
CA PRO A 77 18.11 -7.41 3.88
C PRO A 77 17.27 -7.99 2.74
N GLY A 78 17.90 -8.28 1.60
CA GLY A 78 17.19 -8.82 0.44
C GLY A 78 17.93 -8.69 -0.89
N VAL A 79 17.35 -9.30 -1.92
CA VAL A 79 17.81 -9.20 -3.31
C VAL A 79 17.50 -7.79 -3.83
N VAL A 80 18.49 -7.13 -4.44
CA VAL A 80 18.28 -5.83 -5.09
C VAL A 80 17.63 -6.07 -6.45
N HIS A 81 16.32 -5.82 -6.54
CA HIS A 81 15.61 -5.81 -7.81
C HIS A 81 15.70 -4.43 -8.48
N LEU A 82 16.01 -4.43 -9.77
CA LEU A 82 16.09 -3.21 -10.58
C LEU A 82 14.71 -2.67 -10.97
N GLU A 83 13.69 -3.52 -10.88
CA GLU A 83 12.28 -3.20 -11.14
C GLU A 83 11.43 -3.28 -9.87
N PRO A 84 10.38 -2.46 -9.74
CA PRO A 84 9.41 -2.58 -8.65
C PRO A 84 8.66 -3.91 -8.67
N PRO A 85 8.26 -4.43 -7.50
CA PRO A 85 7.46 -5.64 -7.43
C PRO A 85 6.08 -5.42 -8.07
N ALA A 86 5.57 -6.47 -8.73
CA ALA A 86 4.22 -6.51 -9.31
C ALA A 86 3.20 -7.20 -8.40
N GLN A 87 3.62 -7.62 -7.21
CA GLN A 87 2.78 -8.19 -6.17
C GLN A 87 3.07 -7.50 -4.85
N ALA A 88 2.11 -7.55 -3.94
CA ALA A 88 2.27 -7.13 -2.55
C ALA A 88 1.88 -8.28 -1.61
N VAL A 89 2.64 -8.43 -0.53
CA VAL A 89 2.25 -9.28 0.60
C VAL A 89 1.50 -8.43 1.60
N ILE A 90 0.27 -8.81 1.92
CA ILE A 90 -0.55 -8.14 2.92
C ILE A 90 -0.56 -9.01 4.18
N LEU A 91 -0.17 -8.43 5.31
CA LEU A 91 -0.06 -9.12 6.59
C LEU A 91 -0.90 -8.41 7.65
N PHE A 92 -1.62 -9.20 8.44
CA PHE A 92 -2.44 -8.74 9.55
C PHE A 92 -1.91 -9.37 10.84
N ARG A 93 -1.56 -8.54 11.81
CA ARG A 93 -1.24 -9.02 13.15
C ARG A 93 -2.52 -9.16 13.94
N VAL A 94 -2.79 -10.38 14.41
CA VAL A 94 -3.96 -10.70 15.22
C VAL A 94 -3.55 -10.88 16.68
N VAL A 95 -4.22 -10.17 17.56
CA VAL A 95 -4.03 -10.21 19.01
C VAL A 95 -5.38 -10.15 19.69
N SER A 96 -5.62 -11.08 20.62
CA SER A 96 -6.88 -11.15 21.39
C SER A 96 -8.14 -11.11 20.51
N GLY A 97 -8.11 -11.78 19.35
CA GLY A 97 -9.27 -11.82 18.44
C GLY A 97 -9.41 -10.63 17.50
N ALA A 98 -8.49 -9.66 17.54
CA ALA A 98 -8.59 -8.42 16.77
C ALA A 98 -7.33 -8.14 15.95
N VAL A 99 -7.50 -7.41 14.84
CA VAL A 99 -6.38 -6.91 14.04
C VAL A 99 -5.80 -5.67 14.71
N GLU A 100 -4.55 -5.77 15.16
CA GLU A 100 -3.82 -4.65 15.76
C GLU A 100 -2.99 -3.88 14.72
N ARG A 101 -2.56 -4.56 13.64
CA ARG A 101 -1.65 -3.98 12.65
C ARG A 101 -1.85 -4.60 11.26
N VAL A 102 -1.73 -3.75 10.24
CA VAL A 102 -1.68 -4.16 8.84
C VAL A 102 -0.32 -3.77 8.25
N ARG A 103 0.28 -4.62 7.42
CA ARG A 103 1.47 -4.30 6.62
C ARG A 103 1.24 -4.67 5.16
N ALA A 104 1.71 -3.83 4.25
CA ALA A 104 1.86 -4.15 2.84
C ALA A 104 3.35 -4.10 2.50
N LEU A 105 3.92 -5.21 2.08
CA LEU A 105 5.36 -5.39 1.88
C LEU A 105 5.64 -5.91 0.48
N SER A 106 6.88 -5.70 0.02
CA SER A 106 7.36 -6.40 -1.17
C SER A 106 7.41 -7.92 -0.88
N PRO A 107 7.04 -8.77 -1.86
CA PRO A 107 7.26 -10.22 -1.79
C PRO A 107 8.74 -10.63 -1.76
N ASP A 108 9.68 -9.69 -1.88
CA ASP A 108 11.13 -9.93 -1.85
C ASP A 108 11.73 -9.75 -0.43
N CYS A 109 10.94 -9.24 0.52
CA CYS A 109 11.36 -8.99 1.90
C CYS A 109 11.36 -10.24 2.76
N GLU A 110 12.50 -10.73 3.26
CA GLU A 110 12.50 -11.80 4.25
C GLU A 110 11.63 -11.41 5.48
N LEU A 111 10.63 -12.22 5.78
CA LEU A 111 9.63 -12.02 6.82
C LEU A 111 9.88 -13.00 7.96
N ASP A 112 10.35 -12.46 9.08
CA ASP A 112 10.45 -13.20 10.33
C ASP A 112 9.14 -13.09 11.13
N ALA A 113 8.46 -14.23 11.34
CA ALA A 113 7.25 -14.28 12.16
C ALA A 113 7.53 -14.41 13.67
N GLY A 114 8.79 -14.45 14.10
CA GLY A 114 9.19 -14.48 15.50
C GLY A 114 8.75 -15.73 16.26
N GLY A 115 8.60 -16.86 15.56
CA GLY A 115 8.13 -18.12 16.11
C GLY A 115 6.62 -18.23 16.29
N VAL A 116 5.84 -17.22 15.88
CA VAL A 116 4.37 -17.24 16.02
C VAL A 116 3.68 -17.88 14.81
N PRO A 117 2.41 -18.34 14.93
CA PRO A 117 1.66 -18.86 13.80
C PRO A 117 1.47 -17.83 12.70
N LEU A 118 1.50 -18.31 11.44
CA LEU A 118 1.22 -17.53 10.26
C LEU A 118 0.22 -18.29 9.37
N HIS A 119 -1.03 -17.85 9.40
CA HIS A 119 -2.11 -18.38 8.58
C HIS A 119 -2.05 -17.75 7.19
N TRP A 120 -1.66 -18.53 6.18
CA TRP A 120 -1.56 -18.08 4.80
C TRP A 120 -2.85 -18.36 4.02
N LEU A 121 -3.42 -17.33 3.38
CA LEU A 121 -4.60 -17.46 2.54
C LEU A 121 -4.19 -17.45 1.05
N ALA A 122 -4.43 -18.57 0.37
CA ALA A 122 -4.29 -18.72 -1.07
C ALA A 122 -5.59 -18.31 -1.81
N ASP A 123 -5.53 -18.18 -3.14
CA ASP A 123 -6.71 -17.93 -4.00
C ASP A 123 -7.48 -16.63 -3.68
N VAL A 124 -6.78 -15.63 -3.16
CA VAL A 124 -7.38 -14.34 -2.81
C VAL A 124 -7.71 -13.53 -4.06
N ARG A 125 -8.98 -13.14 -4.19
CA ARG A 125 -9.43 -12.20 -5.24
C ARG A 125 -9.02 -10.77 -4.86
N PRO A 126 -8.39 -9.99 -5.76
CA PRO A 126 -7.87 -8.66 -5.41
C PRO A 126 -8.97 -7.69 -4.92
N ALA A 127 -10.14 -7.66 -5.56
CA ALA A 127 -11.29 -6.87 -5.10
C ALA A 127 -11.77 -7.24 -3.69
N GLU A 128 -11.73 -8.52 -3.29
CA GLU A 128 -12.10 -8.93 -1.93
C GLU A 128 -11.08 -8.47 -0.90
N SER A 129 -9.80 -8.43 -1.28
CA SER A 129 -8.76 -7.89 -0.43
C SER A 129 -8.96 -6.40 -0.15
N VAL A 130 -9.28 -5.63 -1.19
CA VAL A 130 -9.64 -4.20 -1.05
C VAL A 130 -10.84 -4.04 -0.15
N ALA A 131 -11.91 -4.82 -0.36
CA ALA A 131 -13.12 -4.77 0.44
C ALA A 131 -12.87 -5.12 1.92
N LEU A 132 -12.10 -6.18 2.18
CA LEU A 132 -11.71 -6.57 3.54
C LEU A 132 -10.90 -5.46 4.22
N LEU A 133 -9.87 -4.93 3.56
CA LEU A 133 -9.04 -3.86 4.10
C LEU A 133 -9.85 -2.60 4.43
N ALA A 134 -10.87 -2.29 3.63
CA ALA A 134 -11.74 -1.14 3.84
C ALA A 134 -12.59 -1.22 5.12
N THR A 135 -12.70 -2.40 5.74
CA THR A 135 -13.41 -2.58 7.02
C THR A 135 -12.62 -2.12 8.24
N PHE A 136 -11.31 -1.92 8.12
CA PHE A 136 -10.46 -1.54 9.25
C PHE A 136 -10.31 -0.02 9.37
N ASP A 137 -10.46 0.48 10.59
CA ASP A 137 -10.16 1.88 10.94
C ASP A 137 -8.65 2.07 11.18
N LEU A 138 -7.83 1.72 10.18
CA LEU A 138 -6.37 1.77 10.26
C LEU A 138 -5.79 2.52 9.06
N SER A 139 -4.90 3.48 9.32
CA SER A 139 -4.21 4.22 8.24
C SER A 139 -3.32 3.30 7.39
N GLU A 140 -2.84 2.21 7.97
CA GLU A 140 -2.06 1.16 7.32
C GLU A 140 -2.92 0.40 6.31
N ALA A 141 -4.22 0.20 6.60
CA ALA A 141 -5.14 -0.45 5.67
C ALA A 141 -5.36 0.42 4.43
N VAL A 142 -5.53 1.74 4.59
CA VAL A 142 -5.60 2.69 3.46
C VAL A 142 -4.32 2.63 2.60
N THR A 143 -3.16 2.46 3.24
CA THR A 143 -1.88 2.29 2.53
C THR A 143 -1.83 0.96 1.76
N ALA A 144 -2.27 -0.13 2.38
CA ALA A 144 -2.35 -1.43 1.72
C ALA A 144 -3.26 -1.39 0.50
N ILE A 145 -4.45 -0.76 0.62
CA ILE A 145 -5.39 -0.58 -0.49
C ILE A 145 -4.73 0.18 -1.64
N ALA A 146 -4.01 1.27 -1.35
CA ALA A 146 -3.33 2.05 -2.38
C ALA A 146 -2.32 1.26 -3.21
N MET A 147 -1.76 0.19 -2.65
CA MET A 147 -0.79 -0.66 -3.35
C MET A 147 -1.45 -1.69 -4.28
N HIS A 148 -2.77 -1.93 -4.20
CA HIS A 148 -3.44 -2.92 -5.04
C HIS A 148 -3.48 -2.49 -6.51
N ALA A 149 -3.23 -3.41 -7.45
CA ALA A 149 -3.42 -3.15 -8.88
C ALA A 149 -4.91 -3.09 -9.28
N ASP A 150 -5.79 -3.67 -8.48
CA ASP A 150 -7.22 -3.75 -8.77
C ASP A 150 -7.88 -2.37 -8.82
N PRO A 151 -8.73 -2.08 -9.83
CA PRO A 151 -9.44 -0.80 -9.93
C PRO A 151 -10.35 -0.47 -8.74
N ALA A 152 -10.81 -1.46 -7.97
CA ALA A 152 -11.59 -1.24 -6.75
C ALA A 152 -10.81 -0.37 -5.75
N ALA A 153 -9.48 -0.39 -5.77
CA ALA A 153 -8.65 0.46 -4.93
C ALA A 153 -8.88 1.96 -5.17
N ASP A 154 -9.12 2.38 -6.42
CA ASP A 154 -9.33 3.80 -6.74
C ASP A 154 -10.63 4.30 -6.10
N SER A 155 -11.74 3.62 -6.38
CA SER A 155 -13.05 3.97 -5.81
C SER A 155 -13.07 3.89 -4.29
N THR A 156 -12.35 2.93 -3.70
CA THR A 156 -12.26 2.76 -2.25
C THR A 156 -11.46 3.91 -1.60
N LEU A 157 -10.33 4.31 -2.20
CA LEU A 157 -9.55 5.47 -1.75
C LEU A 157 -10.34 6.77 -1.86
N GLU A 158 -11.11 6.96 -2.93
CA GLU A 158 -12.02 8.10 -3.07
C GLU A 158 -13.09 8.10 -1.97
N GLY A 159 -13.65 6.93 -1.62
CA GLY A 159 -14.58 6.77 -0.52
C GLY A 159 -14.02 7.14 0.87
N PHE A 160 -12.70 7.01 1.07
CA PHE A 160 -12.03 7.45 2.30
C PHE A 160 -11.93 8.98 2.43
N LEU A 161 -12.17 9.74 1.36
CA LEU A 161 -12.24 11.20 1.39
C LEU A 161 -13.60 11.73 1.84
N ALA A 162 -14.61 10.86 1.98
CA ALA A 162 -15.95 11.28 2.34
C ALA A 162 -16.01 12.00 3.70
N PRO A 163 -16.92 12.97 3.89
CA PRO A 163 -17.17 13.58 5.19
C PRO A 163 -17.50 12.53 6.25
N GLY A 164 -17.05 12.74 7.48
CA GLY A 164 -17.28 11.81 8.60
C GLY A 164 -16.27 10.67 8.72
N ARG A 165 -15.40 10.45 7.72
CA ARG A 165 -14.22 9.59 7.88
C ARG A 165 -13.19 10.25 8.82
N PRO A 166 -12.41 9.46 9.59
CA PRO A 166 -11.31 10.00 10.39
C PRO A 166 -10.33 10.80 9.54
N GLU A 167 -9.88 11.96 10.02
CA GLU A 167 -8.95 12.82 9.27
C GLU A 167 -7.66 12.08 8.87
N SER A 168 -7.18 11.16 9.72
CA SER A 168 -6.02 10.31 9.43
C SER A 168 -6.21 9.49 8.15
N GLN A 169 -7.40 8.94 7.93
CA GLN A 169 -7.75 8.19 6.72
C GLN A 169 -7.88 9.11 5.51
N GLN A 170 -8.59 10.24 5.65
CA GLN A 170 -8.76 11.22 4.56
C GLN A 170 -7.39 11.72 4.06
N ARG A 171 -6.52 12.12 4.99
CA ARG A 171 -5.15 12.53 4.67
C ARG A 171 -4.40 11.41 3.96
N ARG A 172 -4.42 10.19 4.51
CA ARG A 172 -3.71 9.04 3.93
C ARG A 172 -4.22 8.71 2.53
N ALA A 173 -5.53 8.78 2.30
CA ALA A 173 -6.12 8.57 0.98
C ALA A 173 -5.69 9.65 -0.01
N ALA A 174 -5.77 10.93 0.38
CA ALA A 174 -5.34 12.06 -0.45
C ALA A 174 -3.85 11.95 -0.85
N PHE A 175 -2.99 11.52 0.08
CA PHE A 175 -1.59 11.23 -0.24
C PHE A 175 -1.47 10.20 -1.36
N TRP A 176 -2.08 9.03 -1.15
CA TRP A 176 -1.84 7.88 -2.00
C TRP A 176 -2.50 8.01 -3.36
N LEU A 177 -3.65 8.67 -3.45
CA LEU A 177 -4.26 9.06 -4.72
C LEU A 177 -3.25 9.85 -5.56
N ALA A 178 -2.63 10.88 -5.00
CA ALA A 178 -1.63 11.67 -5.73
C ALA A 178 -0.35 10.89 -6.04
N ALA A 179 0.18 10.16 -5.06
CA ALA A 179 1.51 9.54 -5.14
C ALA A 179 1.54 8.29 -6.03
N ALA A 180 0.43 7.53 -6.07
CA ALA A 180 0.47 6.14 -6.53
C ALA A 180 -0.63 5.75 -7.53
N ARG A 181 -1.74 6.52 -7.63
CA ARG A 181 -2.92 6.13 -8.43
C ARG A 181 -2.98 6.77 -9.82
N GLY A 182 -1.84 7.18 -10.34
CA GLY A 182 -1.67 7.66 -11.71
C GLY A 182 -2.57 8.84 -12.08
N ALA A 183 -3.00 8.89 -13.35
CA ALA A 183 -3.83 9.97 -13.88
C ALA A 183 -5.19 10.11 -13.15
N ARG A 184 -5.81 8.99 -12.77
CA ARG A 184 -7.07 9.02 -12.00
C ARG A 184 -6.89 9.70 -10.65
N GLY A 185 -5.88 9.27 -9.89
CA GLY A 185 -5.57 9.86 -8.60
C GLY A 185 -5.18 11.34 -8.70
N LEU A 186 -4.43 11.73 -9.73
CA LEU A 186 -4.12 13.13 -10.01
C LEU A 186 -5.38 13.96 -10.25
N GLN A 187 -6.37 13.43 -10.98
CA GLN A 187 -7.62 14.12 -11.22
C GLN A 187 -8.40 14.37 -9.92
N VAL A 188 -8.50 13.36 -9.05
CA VAL A 188 -9.14 13.49 -7.73
C VAL A 188 -8.42 14.54 -6.88
N VAL A 189 -7.09 14.57 -6.91
CA VAL A 189 -6.29 15.50 -6.11
C VAL A 189 -6.42 16.95 -6.59
N LYS A 190 -6.61 17.19 -7.89
CA LYS A 190 -6.97 18.53 -8.39
C LYS A 190 -8.28 19.03 -7.77
N ASP A 191 -9.26 18.15 -7.62
CA ASP A 191 -10.53 18.49 -6.95
C ASP A 191 -10.32 18.77 -5.45
N ILE A 192 -9.54 17.95 -4.74
CA ILE A 192 -9.21 18.18 -3.33
C ILE A 192 -8.56 19.57 -3.15
N LEU A 193 -7.56 19.89 -3.95
CA LEU A 193 -6.79 21.12 -3.79
C LEU A 193 -7.62 22.39 -4.05
N THR A 194 -8.65 22.29 -4.90
CA THR A 194 -9.52 23.41 -5.26
C THR A 194 -10.74 23.54 -4.35
N LYS A 195 -11.36 22.41 -3.95
CA LYS A 195 -12.68 22.38 -3.29
C LYS A 195 -12.63 22.06 -1.80
N ASP A 196 -11.63 21.29 -1.35
CA ASP A 196 -11.58 20.82 0.03
C ASP A 196 -11.29 21.98 1.00
N SER A 197 -12.04 22.07 2.10
CA SER A 197 -11.82 23.08 3.13
C SER A 197 -10.77 22.65 4.17
N ASN A 198 -10.50 21.35 4.30
CA ASN A 198 -9.55 20.80 5.26
C ASN A 198 -8.11 20.98 4.76
N GLN A 199 -7.40 21.95 5.36
CA GLN A 199 -6.01 22.24 5.01
C GLN A 199 -5.07 21.05 5.26
N ALA A 200 -5.35 20.18 6.23
CA ALA A 200 -4.51 19.01 6.48
C ALA A 200 -4.61 17.98 5.35
N VAL A 201 -5.79 17.79 4.77
CA VAL A 201 -6.03 16.94 3.59
C VAL A 201 -5.36 17.53 2.36
N ARG A 202 -5.57 18.84 2.08
CA ARG A 202 -4.90 19.54 0.97
C ARG A 202 -3.38 19.45 1.04
N ARG A 203 -2.78 19.72 2.21
CA ARG A 203 -1.33 19.57 2.43
C ARG A 203 -0.85 18.16 2.13
N GLN A 204 -1.63 17.15 2.53
CA GLN A 204 -1.24 15.76 2.29
C GLN A 204 -1.36 15.39 0.80
N ALA A 205 -2.31 15.97 0.07
CA ALA A 205 -2.39 15.84 -1.38
C ALA A 205 -1.16 16.46 -2.07
N VAL A 206 -0.69 17.64 -1.63
CA VAL A 206 0.57 18.24 -2.13
C VAL A 206 1.79 17.37 -1.84
N SER A 207 1.88 16.79 -0.64
CA SER A 207 2.94 15.80 -0.32
C SER A 207 2.90 14.62 -1.28
N GLY A 208 1.71 14.13 -1.63
CA GLY A 208 1.56 13.03 -2.57
C GLY A 208 1.96 13.42 -3.99
N LEU A 209 1.65 14.65 -4.44
CA LEU A 209 2.13 15.17 -5.73
C LEU A 209 3.66 15.21 -5.79
N ALA A 210 4.32 15.62 -4.71
CA ALA A 210 5.78 15.62 -4.61
C ALA A 210 6.40 14.22 -4.70
N ALA A 211 5.65 13.18 -4.31
CA ALA A 211 6.06 11.78 -4.41
C ALA A 211 5.60 11.11 -5.72
N SER A 212 4.79 11.81 -6.52
CA SER A 212 4.19 11.27 -7.74
C SER A 212 5.19 11.23 -8.89
N ARG A 213 5.00 10.25 -9.77
CA ARG A 213 5.74 10.11 -11.02
C ARG A 213 4.96 10.58 -12.24
N GLN A 214 3.74 11.09 -12.05
CA GLN A 214 2.96 11.64 -13.16
C GLN A 214 3.61 12.94 -13.65
N PRO A 215 3.93 13.07 -14.96
CA PRO A 215 4.59 14.26 -15.52
C PRO A 215 3.92 15.58 -15.16
N GLU A 216 2.59 15.58 -15.09
CA GLU A 216 1.73 16.72 -14.80
C GLU A 216 1.75 17.13 -13.31
N SER A 217 2.33 16.31 -12.43
CA SER A 217 2.43 16.65 -11.00
C SER A 217 3.33 17.84 -10.76
N LEU A 218 4.42 17.97 -11.53
CA LEU A 218 5.31 19.12 -11.42
C LEU A 218 4.63 20.41 -11.86
N ASP A 219 3.89 20.36 -12.98
CA ASP A 219 3.17 21.52 -13.49
C ASP A 219 2.10 21.97 -12.49
N LEU A 220 1.40 21.02 -11.86
CA LEU A 220 0.44 21.31 -10.81
C LEU A 220 1.12 21.91 -9.56
N LEU A 221 2.28 21.39 -9.13
CA LEU A 221 3.06 21.98 -8.04
C LEU A 221 3.49 23.42 -8.34
N MET A 222 3.96 23.70 -9.55
CA MET A 222 4.32 25.06 -9.98
C MET A 222 3.13 26.01 -9.94
N SER A 223 1.96 25.55 -10.40
CA SER A 223 0.71 26.32 -10.31
C SER A 223 0.34 26.61 -8.86
N ILE A 224 0.38 25.60 -7.98
CA ILE A 224 0.06 25.75 -6.54
C ILE A 224 1.04 26.74 -5.90
N ALA A 225 2.33 26.62 -6.17
CA ALA A 225 3.35 27.51 -5.62
C ALA A 225 3.10 28.99 -5.96
N LYS A 226 2.62 29.28 -7.18
CA LYS A 226 2.29 30.65 -7.62
C LYS A 226 0.93 31.15 -7.11
N THR A 227 -0.09 30.28 -7.06
CA THR A 227 -1.49 30.74 -7.01
C THR A 227 -2.30 30.29 -5.79
N ASP A 228 -1.82 29.33 -4.99
CA ASP A 228 -2.64 28.84 -3.86
C ASP A 228 -2.87 29.94 -2.84
N ARG A 229 -4.11 30.05 -2.35
CA ARG A 229 -4.49 31.05 -1.33
C ARG A 229 -3.76 30.83 0.00
N ASP A 230 -3.45 29.59 0.34
CA ASP A 230 -2.80 29.25 1.61
C ASP A 230 -1.27 29.31 1.46
N SER A 231 -0.64 30.21 2.22
CA SER A 231 0.82 30.41 2.19
C SER A 231 1.61 29.17 2.63
N GLN A 232 1.04 28.32 3.50
CA GLN A 232 1.64 27.06 3.92
C GLN A 232 1.67 26.05 2.78
N ILE A 233 0.59 25.99 1.99
CA ILE A 233 0.51 25.12 0.82
C ILE A 233 1.45 25.63 -0.29
N ARG A 234 1.50 26.94 -0.55
CA ARG A 234 2.48 27.51 -1.49
C ARG A 234 3.91 27.14 -1.08
N ARG A 235 4.26 27.34 0.19
CA ARG A 235 5.57 26.99 0.75
C ARG A 235 5.89 25.51 0.57
N GLN A 236 4.92 24.64 0.84
CA GLN A 236 5.10 23.20 0.66
C GLN A 236 5.34 22.82 -0.80
N ALA A 237 4.64 23.47 -1.74
CA ALA A 237 4.85 23.27 -3.17
C ALA A 237 6.25 23.76 -3.60
N PHE A 238 6.71 24.94 -3.17
CA PHE A 238 8.08 25.39 -3.41
C PHE A 238 9.13 24.41 -2.87
N ASN A 239 8.94 23.90 -1.65
CA ASN A 239 9.84 22.89 -1.05
C ASN A 239 9.84 21.56 -1.84
N ALA A 240 8.72 21.18 -2.45
CA ALA A 240 8.64 20.02 -3.32
C ALA A 240 9.40 20.26 -4.63
N ILE A 241 9.18 21.41 -5.27
CA ILE A 241 9.84 21.82 -6.51
C ILE A 241 11.36 21.89 -6.31
N GLY A 242 11.83 22.49 -5.21
CA GLY A 242 13.27 22.58 -4.89
C GLY A 242 13.97 21.25 -4.65
N ARG A 243 13.23 20.17 -4.35
CA ARG A 243 13.75 18.80 -4.24
C ARG A 243 13.64 18.02 -5.55
N SER A 244 12.92 18.55 -6.54
CA SER A 244 12.76 17.90 -7.83
C SER A 244 14.08 17.92 -8.60
N ARG A 245 14.36 16.82 -9.30
CA ARG A 245 15.50 16.70 -10.23
C ARG A 245 15.10 17.06 -11.67
N ASP A 246 13.84 17.41 -11.90
CA ASP A 246 13.37 17.85 -13.22
C ASP A 246 13.96 19.24 -13.55
N PRO A 247 14.66 19.43 -14.69
CA PRO A 247 15.23 20.71 -15.07
C PRO A 247 14.24 21.87 -15.10
N ARG A 248 12.95 21.60 -15.38
CA ARG A 248 11.87 22.61 -15.35
C ARG A 248 11.70 23.22 -13.97
N ALA A 249 11.94 22.44 -12.90
CA ALA A 249 11.85 22.93 -11.53
C ALA A 249 12.88 24.03 -11.24
N LYS A 250 14.12 23.86 -11.71
CA LYS A 250 15.17 24.86 -11.57
C LYS A 250 14.80 26.15 -12.31
N ALA A 251 14.41 26.03 -13.58
CA ALA A 251 14.04 27.19 -14.40
C ALA A 251 12.88 27.98 -13.77
N PHE A 252 11.89 27.28 -13.22
CA PHE A 252 10.78 27.91 -12.49
C PHE A 252 11.25 28.67 -11.24
N LEU A 253 12.18 28.11 -10.46
CA LEU A 253 12.68 28.79 -9.26
C LEU A 253 13.52 30.02 -9.61
N GLU A 254 14.30 29.98 -10.70
CA GLU A 254 15.04 31.14 -11.20
C GLU A 254 14.09 32.25 -11.66
N ASP A 255 13.01 31.92 -12.39
CA ASP A 255 11.96 32.86 -12.82
C ASP A 255 11.29 33.57 -11.62
N VAL A 256 11.00 32.83 -10.56
CA VAL A 256 10.33 33.38 -9.36
C VAL A 256 11.25 34.29 -8.52
N LEU A 257 12.57 34.12 -8.60
CA LEU A 257 13.52 34.94 -7.83
C LEU A 257 13.89 36.26 -8.52
N THR A 258 13.60 36.39 -9.83
CA THR A 258 13.91 37.58 -10.62
C THR A 258 12.75 38.57 -10.72
N HIS A 259 11.60 38.24 -10.14
CA HIS A 259 10.37 39.05 -10.10
C HIS A 259 9.86 39.20 -8.65
#